data_AF-X1VGN4-F1
#
_entry.id   AF-X1VGN4-F1
#
_cell.length_a   1.000
_cell.length_b   1.000
_cell.length_c   1.000
_cell.angle_alpha   90.00
_cell.angle_beta   90.00
_cell.angle_gamma   90.00
#
_symmetry.space_group_name_H-M   'P 1'
#
loop_
_entity.id
_entity.type
_entity.pdbx_description
1 polymer ?
#
loop_
_entity_poly.entity_id
_entity_poly.type
_entity_poly.pdbx_seq_one_letter_code
_entity_poly.pdbx_strand_id
1 'polypeptide(L)' 'AAYFSKAKKDNKVLVDYTLKKHLKKPKNAKPGMVIYSQEKSLWIKVDPEEIRSMKKVSQKQS' A
#
# COMPACT_ATOMS: atom_id res chain seq x y z
N ALA A 1 2.84 -1.69 -2.80
CA ALA A 1 2.41 -2.05 -1.43
C ALA A 1 2.85 -3.47 -1.06
N ALA A 2 2.36 -4.51 -1.74
CA ALA A 2 2.68 -5.91 -1.43
C ALA A 2 4.19 -6.23 -1.39
N TYR A 3 4.98 -5.70 -2.32
CA TYR A 3 6.43 -5.91 -2.39
C TYR A 3 7.24 -5.35 -1.19
N PHE A 4 6.77 -4.26 -0.58
CA PHE A 4 7.43 -3.65 0.59
C PHE A 4 6.83 -4.14 1.92
N SER A 5 5.99 -5.18 1.86
CA SER A 5 5.36 -5.76 3.05
C SER A 5 6.13 -6.98 3.56
N LYS A 6 5.69 -7.52 4.70
CA LYS A 6 6.22 -8.81 5.21
C LYS A 6 5.91 -9.98 4.27
N ALA A 7 4.83 -9.89 3.50
CA ALA A 7 4.36 -10.90 2.56
C ALA A 7 5.06 -10.85 1.18
N LYS A 8 6.19 -10.15 1.06
CA LYS A 8 6.91 -9.96 -0.23
C LYS A 8 7.37 -11.25 -0.90
N LYS A 9 7.50 -12.36 -0.14
CA LYS A 9 7.91 -13.67 -0.64
C LYS A 9 6.71 -14.54 -1.04
N ASP A 10 5.49 -14.09 -0.77
CA ASP A 10 4.28 -14.85 -1.07
C ASP A 10 3.89 -14.62 -2.54
N ASN A 11 3.45 -15.69 -3.20
CA ASN A 11 3.07 -15.65 -4.60
C ASN A 11 1.85 -14.74 -4.86
N LYS A 12 0.94 -14.66 -3.89
CA LYS A 12 -0.26 -13.83 -3.95
C LYS A 12 -0.49 -13.20 -2.58
N VAL A 13 -0.73 -11.89 -2.57
CA VAL A 13 -0.96 -11.10 -1.37
C VAL A 13 -2.29 -10.38 -1.50
N LEU A 14 -3.12 -10.47 -0.47
CA LEU A 14 -4.33 -9.66 -0.36
C LEU A 14 -3.95 -8.24 0.08
N VAL A 15 -4.34 -7.24 -0.70
CA VAL A 15 -4.05 -5.83 -0.43
C VAL A 15 -5.36 -5.06 -0.33
N ASP A 16 -5.54 -4.39 0.80
CA ASP A 16 -6.65 -3.48 1.00
C ASP A 16 -6.36 -2.12 0.38
N TYR A 17 -7.33 -1.57 -0.35
CA TYR A 17 -7.28 -0.22 -0.90
C TYR A 17 -8.53 0.56 -0.51
N THR A 18 -8.32 1.83 -0.17
CA THR A 18 -9.39 2.78 0.15
C THR A 18 -8.95 4.19 -0.24
N LEU A 19 -9.91 5.11 -0.28
CA LEU A 19 -9.63 6.52 -0.54
C LEU A 19 -8.92 7.15 0.67
N LYS A 20 -7.97 8.06 0.42
CA LYS A 20 -7.22 8.77 1.48
C LYS A 20 -8.14 9.44 2.52
N LYS A 21 -9.30 9.96 2.12
CA LYS A 21 -10.29 10.59 3.01
C LYS A 21 -10.89 9.62 4.05
N HIS A 22 -10.80 8.31 3.81
CA HIS A 22 -11.26 7.28 4.74
C HIS A 22 -10.17 6.85 5.73
N LEU A 23 -8.95 7.41 5.63
CA LEU A 23 -7.88 7.17 6.59
C LEU A 23 -7.97 8.19 7.72
N LYS A 24 -7.84 7.72 8.96
CA LYS A 24 -7.77 8.57 10.16
C LYS A 24 -6.54 8.19 10.99
N LYS A 25 -5.83 9.19 11.52
CA LYS A 25 -4.78 8.98 12.53
C LYS A 25 -5.41 9.14 13.91
N PRO A 26 -5.46 8.10 14.76
CA PRO A 26 -5.96 8.23 16.13
C PRO A 26 -5.11 9.22 16.92
N LYS A 27 -5.73 9.92 17.87
CA LYS A 27 -5.02 10.82 18.78
C LYS A 27 -3.97 10.02 19.55
N ASN A 28 -2.74 10.55 19.63
CA ASN A 28 -1.58 9.93 20.28
C ASN A 28 -1.06 8.62 19.65
N ALA A 29 -1.50 8.26 18.43
CA ALA A 29 -0.92 7.12 17.72
C ALA A 29 0.52 7.40 17.24
N LYS A 30 1.37 6.37 17.27
CA LYS A 30 2.76 6.44 16.78
C LYS A 30 2.80 6.85 15.30
N PRO A 31 3.85 7.56 14.84
CA PRO A 31 4.04 7.84 13.42
C PRO A 31 3.93 6.56 12.58
N GLY A 32 3.17 6.62 11.48
CA GLY A 32 2.90 5.48 10.61
C GLY A 32 1.66 4.65 10.96
N MET A 33 1.08 4.81 12.16
CA MET A 33 -0.18 4.14 12.52
C MET A 33 -1.39 4.93 12.01
N VAL A 34 -2.27 4.23 11.29
CA VAL A 34 -3.53 4.76 10.75
C VAL A 34 -4.63 3.71 10.91
N ILE A 35 -5.86 4.18 11.10
CA ILE A 35 -7.08 3.36 10.98
C ILE A 35 -7.80 3.75 9.69
N TYR A 36 -8.49 2.79 9.07
CA TYR A 36 -9.17 2.99 7.80
C TYR A 36 -10.56 2.37 7.80
N SER A 37 -11.38 2.77 6.85
CA SER A 37 -12.74 2.27 6.67
C SER A 37 -13.10 2.19 5.19
N GLN A 38 -14.14 1.42 4.87
CA GLN A 38 -14.67 1.26 3.50
C GLN A 38 -13.60 0.77 2.53
N GLU A 39 -12.78 -0.15 3.00
CA GLU A 39 -11.78 -0.84 2.21
C GLU A 39 -12.40 -1.84 1.25
N LYS A 40 -11.65 -2.10 0.18
CA LYS A 40 -11.87 -3.23 -0.70
C LYS A 40 -10.56 -4.01 -0.78
N SER A 41 -10.66 -5.32 -0.88
CA SER A 41 -9.51 -6.20 -0.96
C SER A 41 -9.25 -6.66 -2.38
N LEU A 42 -7.98 -6.65 -2.80
CA LEU A 42 -7.53 -7.09 -4.11
C LEU A 42 -6.44 -8.15 -3.95
N TRP A 43 -6.55 -9.24 -4.71
CA TRP A 43 -5.48 -10.22 -4.84
C TRP A 43 -4.43 -9.74 -5.82
N ILE A 44 -3.20 -9.57 -5.37
CA ILE A 44 -2.08 -9.09 -6.19
C ILE A 44 -0.99 -10.16 -6.24
N LYS A 45 -0.49 -10.46 -7.44
CA LYS A 45 0.74 -11.23 -7.63
C LYS A 45 1.94 -10.30 -7.46
N VAL A 46 2.91 -10.69 -6.63
CA VAL A 46 4.12 -9.90 -6.42
C VAL A 46 5.18 -10.35 -7.42
N ASP A 47 5.41 -9.56 -8.47
CA ASP A 47 6.48 -9.80 -9.45
C ASP A 47 7.60 -8.75 -9.28
N PRO A 48 8.79 -9.15 -8.81
CA PRO A 48 9.92 -8.23 -8.61
C PRO A 48 10.39 -7.52 -9.88
N GLU A 49 10.32 -8.20 -11.03
CA GLU A 49 10.82 -7.65 -12.31
C GLU A 49 9.84 -6.60 -12.85
N GLU A 50 8.54 -6.84 -12.72
CA GLU A 50 7.50 -5.86 -13.02
C GLU A 50 7.72 -4.59 -12.20
N ILE A 51 7.97 -4.73 -10.90
CA ILE A 51 8.18 -3.58 -10.00
C ILE A 51 9.47 -2.82 -10.32
N ARG A 52 10.53 -3.54 -10.70
CA ARG A 52 11.81 -2.92 -11.09
C ARG A 52 11.70 -2.11 -12.38
N SER A 53 10.82 -2.53 -13.30
CA SER A 53 10.55 -1.84 -14.56
C SER A 53 9.53 -0.70 -14.45
N MET A 54 8.79 -0.60 -13.34
CA MET A 54 7.90 0.54 -13.08
C MET A 54 8.71 1.84 -12.98
N LYS A 55 8.38 2.82 -13.83
CA LYS A 55 8.93 4.17 -13.72
C LYS A 55 8.52 4.76 -12.38
N LYS A 56 9.49 5.24 -11.59
CA LYS A 56 9.19 6.11 -10.44
C LYS A 56 8.40 7.29 -10.98
N VAL A 57 7.15 7.44 -10.56
CA VAL A 57 6.38 8.65 -10.83
C VAL A 57 7.09 9.76 -10.07
N SER A 58 7.97 10.46 -10.78
CA SER A 58 8.68 11.63 -10.26
C SER A 58 7.64 12.61 -9.73
N GLN A 59 7.94 13.14 -8.56
CA GLN A 59 7.05 13.95 -7.76
C GLN A 59 6.51 15.12 -8.57
N LYS A 60 5.19 15.21 -8.67
CA LYS A 60 4.51 16.37 -9.25
C LYS A 60 4.85 17.58 -8.38
N GLN A 61 5.65 18.47 -8.97
CA GLN A 61 5.75 19.92 -8.79
C GLN A 61 5.12 20.52 -7.52
N SER A 62 5.96 21.11 -6.68
CA SER A 62 5.60 22.29 -5.88
C SER A 62 5.41 23.51 -6.78
#